data_AF-A0AAV0YBJ8-F1
#
_entry.id   AF-A0AAV0YBJ8-F1
#
_cell.length_a   1.000
_cell.length_b   1.000
_cell.length_c   1.000
_cell.angle_alpha   90.00
_cell.angle_beta   90.00
_cell.angle_gamma   90.00
#
_symmetry.space_group_name_H-M   'P 1'
#
loop_
_entity.id
_entity.type
_entity.pdbx_description
1 polymer ?
#
loop_
_entity_poly.entity_id
_entity_poly.type
_entity_poly.pdbx_seq_one_letter_code
_entity_poly.pdbx_strand_id
1 'polypeptide(L)'
;MGSRLKSRKNFLKTTISLSQTPEATRIYLWKEAMKEHNSLLWKDPKESLPTGSHLPWSVWKTLNRLRTETRRTASNMKKWGLKDDGKCECGGEQDADHLFVCPQLPNKCRKEDFLTHKISDKAIQIAAYWGAKGI
;
A
#
# COMPACT_ATOMS: atom_id res chain seq x y z
N MET A 1 -1.05 -26.21 -46.52
CA MET A 1 -1.91 -25.03 -46.25
C MET A 1 -2.20 -24.98 -44.76
N GLY A 2 -1.73 -23.96 -44.04
CA GLY A 2 -1.98 -23.82 -42.61
C GLY A 2 -3.42 -23.35 -42.36
N SER A 3 -4.19 -24.11 -41.59
CA SER A 3 -5.53 -23.75 -41.16
C SER A 3 -5.47 -22.61 -40.14
N ARG A 4 -6.26 -21.54 -40.38
CA ARG A 4 -6.37 -20.38 -39.50
C ARG A 4 -6.91 -20.85 -38.14
N LEU A 5 -6.12 -20.66 -37.08
CA LEU A 5 -6.56 -20.94 -35.71
C LEU A 5 -7.86 -20.15 -35.43
N LYS A 6 -8.93 -20.85 -35.03
CA LYS A 6 -10.19 -20.22 -34.61
C LYS A 6 -9.85 -19.24 -33.48
N SER A 7 -10.02 -17.95 -33.74
CA SER A 7 -9.91 -16.92 -32.70
C SER A 7 -10.76 -17.34 -31.52
N ARG A 8 -10.17 -17.26 -30.33
CA ARG A 8 -10.80 -17.66 -29.06
C ARG A 8 -12.16 -16.96 -28.92
N LYS A 9 -13.11 -17.65 -28.27
CA LYS A 9 -14.53 -17.28 -28.07
C LYS A 9 -14.74 -15.76 -28.02
N ASN A 10 -15.65 -15.24 -28.84
CA ASN A 10 -15.98 -13.81 -28.87
C ASN A 10 -16.32 -13.32 -27.45
N PHE A 11 -15.62 -12.30 -26.97
CA PHE A 11 -15.79 -11.74 -25.63
C PHE A 11 -17.23 -11.28 -25.36
N LEU A 12 -17.95 -10.82 -26.41
CA LEU A 12 -19.35 -10.42 -26.31
C LEU A 12 -20.28 -11.57 -25.89
N LYS A 13 -19.87 -12.82 -26.11
CA LYS A 13 -20.62 -14.01 -25.66
C LYS A 13 -20.38 -14.35 -24.18
N THR A 14 -19.39 -13.73 -23.55
CA THR A 14 -18.99 -13.97 -22.15
C THR A 14 -19.16 -12.76 -21.23
N THR A 15 -19.37 -11.56 -21.80
CA THR A 15 -19.61 -10.34 -21.03
C THR A 15 -21.07 -10.22 -20.61
N ILE A 16 -21.30 -9.71 -19.40
CA ILE A 16 -22.63 -9.39 -18.88
C ILE A 16 -22.85 -7.89 -19.06
N SER A 17 -24.05 -7.48 -19.47
CA SER A 17 -24.43 -6.07 -19.51
C SER A 17 -24.50 -5.51 -18.09
N LEU A 18 -23.84 -4.38 -17.86
CA LEU A 18 -23.88 -3.73 -16.55
C LEU A 18 -25.24 -3.05 -16.33
N SER A 19 -25.85 -3.29 -15.17
CA SER A 19 -27.09 -2.63 -14.75
C SER A 19 -26.85 -1.27 -14.09
N GLN A 20 -25.64 -1.04 -13.61
CA GLN A 20 -25.19 0.19 -12.96
C GLN A 20 -24.03 0.82 -13.74
N THR A 21 -23.56 1.98 -13.29
CA THR A 21 -22.34 2.56 -13.85
C THR A 21 -21.15 1.61 -13.68
N PRO A 22 -20.14 1.66 -14.57
CA PRO A 22 -18.94 0.85 -14.45
C PRO A 22 -18.24 0.99 -13.09
N GLU A 23 -18.20 2.21 -12.54
CA GLU A 23 -17.59 2.52 -11.24
C GLU A 23 -18.28 1.80 -10.10
N ALA A 24 -19.62 1.91 -10.03
CA ALA A 24 -20.43 1.27 -9.01
C ALA A 24 -20.31 -0.26 -9.09
N THR A 25 -20.38 -0.81 -10.30
CA THR A 25 -20.24 -2.25 -10.55
C THR A 25 -18.88 -2.76 -10.08
N ARG A 26 -17.78 -2.07 -10.41
CA ARG A 26 -16.43 -2.47 -9.99
C ARG A 26 -16.26 -2.46 -8.48
N ILE A 27 -16.72 -1.40 -7.80
CA ILE A 27 -16.69 -1.33 -6.32
C ILE A 27 -17.49 -2.49 -5.72
N TYR A 28 -18.68 -2.77 -6.24
CA TYR A 28 -19.49 -3.91 -5.80
C TYR A 28 -18.76 -5.24 -5.97
N LEU A 29 -18.23 -5.53 -7.16
CA LEU A 29 -17.50 -6.76 -7.43
C LEU A 29 -16.24 -6.90 -6.56
N TRP A 30 -15.52 -5.80 -6.30
CA TRP A 30 -14.37 -5.81 -5.37
C TRP A 30 -14.83 -6.15 -3.95
N LYS A 31 -15.92 -5.55 -3.48
CA LYS A 31 -16.48 -5.87 -2.15
C LYS A 31 -16.88 -7.34 -2.07
N GLU A 32 -17.59 -7.87 -3.06
CA GLU A 32 -17.99 -9.29 -3.09
C GLU A 32 -16.77 -10.22 -3.08
N ALA A 33 -15.79 -10.00 -3.95
CA ALA A 33 -14.57 -10.81 -4.00
C ALA A 33 -13.75 -10.73 -2.68
N MET A 34 -13.81 -9.60 -1.99
CA MET A 34 -13.11 -9.42 -0.72
C MET A 34 -13.84 -10.03 0.49
N LYS A 35 -15.12 -10.39 0.39
CA LYS A 35 -15.87 -11.00 1.51
C LYS A 35 -15.26 -12.33 1.98
N GLU A 36 -14.63 -13.09 1.10
CA GLU A 36 -13.97 -14.35 1.43
C GLU A 36 -12.63 -14.14 2.15
N HIS A 37 -12.11 -12.92 2.18
CA HIS A 37 -10.85 -12.56 2.82
C HIS A 37 -11.11 -11.81 4.14
N ASN A 38 -10.45 -12.27 5.20
CA ASN A 38 -10.54 -11.83 6.60
C ASN A 38 -10.85 -10.32 6.82
N SER A 39 -12.05 -10.01 7.31
CA SER A 39 -12.67 -8.67 7.31
C SER A 39 -12.02 -7.61 8.23
N LEU A 40 -11.09 -7.99 9.09
CA LEU A 40 -10.56 -7.11 10.15
C LEU A 40 -9.47 -6.13 9.67
N LEU A 41 -8.89 -6.33 8.48
CA LEU A 41 -7.73 -5.57 8.01
C LEU A 41 -8.01 -4.66 6.80
N TRP A 42 -9.14 -4.86 6.10
CA TRP A 42 -9.39 -4.19 4.82
C TRP A 42 -10.35 -3.01 4.94
N LYS A 43 -9.89 -1.85 4.44
CA LYS A 43 -10.74 -0.67 4.22
C LYS A 43 -11.65 -0.92 3.03
N ASP A 44 -12.84 -0.29 3.05
CA ASP A 44 -13.74 -0.27 1.89
C ASP A 44 -12.97 0.07 0.60
N PRO A 45 -13.08 -0.76 -0.45
CA PRO A 45 -12.41 -0.49 -1.71
C PRO A 45 -12.98 0.78 -2.33
N LYS A 46 -12.09 1.64 -2.83
CA LYS A 46 -12.43 2.93 -3.45
C LYS A 46 -11.64 3.10 -4.74
N GLU A 47 -12.30 3.63 -5.75
CA GLU A 47 -11.69 3.99 -7.02
C GLU A 47 -11.11 5.41 -6.96
N SER A 48 -10.29 5.66 -5.96
CA SER A 48 -9.63 6.94 -5.76
C SER A 48 -8.28 6.69 -5.13
N LEU A 49 -7.28 7.48 -5.51
CA LEU A 49 -5.98 7.39 -4.86
C LEU A 49 -6.11 7.72 -3.36
N PRO A 50 -5.34 7.04 -2.50
CA PRO A 50 -5.23 7.40 -1.09
C PRO A 50 -4.83 8.86 -0.93
N THR A 51 -5.22 9.46 0.20
CA THR A 51 -4.84 10.83 0.55
C THR A 51 -3.32 11.03 0.43
N GLY A 52 -2.92 12.23 0.01
CA GLY A 52 -1.50 12.60 -0.23
C GLY A 52 -0.98 12.34 -1.63
N SER A 53 -1.82 11.94 -2.57
CA SER A 53 -1.42 11.74 -3.97
C SER A 53 -0.87 12.98 -4.66
N HIS A 54 -1.17 14.17 -4.14
CA HIS A 54 -0.60 15.44 -4.60
C HIS A 54 0.81 15.72 -4.07
N LEU A 55 1.30 14.95 -3.09
CA LEU A 55 2.64 15.11 -2.53
C LEU A 55 3.70 14.59 -3.52
N PRO A 56 4.97 15.01 -3.37
CA PRO A 56 6.06 14.47 -4.17
C PRO A 56 6.07 12.94 -4.16
N TRP A 57 6.38 12.34 -5.31
CA TRP A 57 6.32 10.90 -5.52
C TRP A 57 7.06 10.10 -4.43
N SER A 58 8.26 10.53 -4.03
CA SER A 58 9.05 9.86 -2.97
C SER A 58 8.30 9.80 -1.65
N VAL A 59 7.72 10.93 -1.23
CA VAL A 59 6.91 11.04 0.00
C VAL A 59 5.64 10.21 -0.11
N TRP A 60 4.91 10.30 -1.23
CA TRP A 60 3.68 9.53 -1.42
C TRP A 60 3.92 8.02 -1.45
N LYS A 61 4.98 7.58 -2.11
CA LYS A 61 5.41 6.16 -2.14
C LYS A 61 5.74 5.66 -0.74
N THR A 62 6.54 6.42 0.03
CA THR A 62 6.90 6.03 1.40
C THR A 62 5.68 6.07 2.32
N LEU A 63 4.78 7.05 2.18
CA LEU A 63 3.49 7.06 2.89
C LEU A 63 2.69 5.78 2.63
N ASN A 64 2.58 5.36 1.38
CA ASN A 64 1.84 4.16 1.04
C ASN A 64 2.52 2.91 1.60
N ARG A 65 3.85 2.82 1.55
CA ARG A 65 4.60 1.74 2.23
C ARG A 65 4.36 1.73 3.72
N LEU A 66 4.32 2.89 4.38
CA LEU A 66 4.02 3.00 5.81
C LEU A 66 2.56 2.63 6.13
N ARG A 67 1.61 2.92 5.25
CA ARG A 67 0.22 2.51 5.42
C ARG A 67 0.03 1.01 5.29
N THR A 68 0.74 0.41 4.35
CA THR A 68 0.73 -1.03 4.12
C THR A 68 1.77 -1.72 5.00
N GLU A 69 1.71 -3.05 5.08
CA GLU A 69 2.70 -3.85 5.82
C GLU A 69 3.87 -4.27 4.92
N THR A 70 4.02 -3.61 3.78
CA THR A 70 5.03 -3.90 2.74
C THR A 70 6.25 -2.96 2.84
N ARG A 71 6.72 -2.72 4.06
CA ARG A 71 7.83 -1.80 4.36
C ARG A 71 9.19 -2.50 4.21
N ARG A 72 10.21 -1.77 3.74
CA ARG A 72 11.60 -2.24 3.76
C ARG A 72 12.26 -1.93 5.11
N THR A 73 11.91 -2.69 6.13
CA THR A 73 12.54 -2.60 7.45
C THR A 73 13.91 -3.29 7.43
N ALA A 74 14.89 -2.84 8.23
CA ALA A 74 16.19 -3.52 8.28
C ALA A 74 16.06 -4.97 8.72
N SER A 75 15.13 -5.31 9.63
CA SER A 75 14.85 -6.72 9.97
C SER A 75 14.38 -7.53 8.76
N ASN A 76 13.56 -6.96 7.87
CA ASN A 76 13.22 -7.62 6.59
C ASN A 76 14.45 -7.75 5.70
N MET A 77 15.25 -6.69 5.54
CA MET A 77 16.44 -6.72 4.69
C MET A 77 17.44 -7.78 5.17
N LYS A 78 17.62 -7.94 6.49
CA LYS A 78 18.40 -9.02 7.09
C LYS A 78 17.81 -10.39 6.80
N LYS A 79 16.49 -10.55 6.97
CA LYS A 79 15.79 -11.81 6.65
C LYS A 79 16.00 -12.25 5.19
N TRP A 80 16.09 -11.29 4.27
CA TRP A 80 16.34 -11.55 2.85
C TRP A 80 17.83 -11.59 2.47
N GLY A 81 18.75 -11.49 3.43
CA GLY A 81 20.20 -11.53 3.19
C GLY A 81 20.74 -10.31 2.42
N LEU A 82 19.98 -9.20 2.38
CA LEU A 82 20.38 -7.96 1.72
C LEU A 82 21.15 -7.00 2.64
N LYS A 83 21.16 -7.28 3.95
CA LYS A 83 21.89 -6.51 4.96
C LYS A 83 22.35 -7.45 6.07
N ASP A 84 23.52 -7.19 6.64
CA ASP A 84 24.10 -8.04 7.70
C ASP A 84 23.38 -7.85 9.05
N ASP A 85 22.90 -6.64 9.32
CA ASP A 85 22.18 -6.29 10.54
C ASP A 85 20.73 -5.86 10.28
N GLY A 86 19.88 -6.09 11.29
CA GLY A 86 18.48 -5.65 11.32
C GLY A 86 18.31 -4.32 12.05
N LYS A 87 19.39 -3.54 12.21
CA LYS A 87 19.41 -2.39 13.10
C LYS A 87 19.08 -1.09 12.37
N CYS A 88 18.36 -0.22 13.07
CA CYS A 88 18.22 1.19 12.74
C CYS A 88 19.49 1.93 13.15
N GLU A 89 19.74 3.10 12.55
CA GLU A 89 20.80 4.02 12.95
C GLU A 89 20.69 4.47 14.41
N CYS A 90 19.49 4.42 15.00
CA CYS A 90 19.32 4.71 16.42
C CYS A 90 19.83 3.57 17.34
N GLY A 91 20.38 2.48 16.78
CA GLY A 91 20.90 1.32 17.49
C GLY A 91 19.86 0.25 17.85
N GLY A 92 18.56 0.56 17.72
CA GLY A 92 17.46 -0.39 17.95
C GLY A 92 17.21 -1.32 16.77
N GLU A 93 16.49 -2.42 16.99
CA GLU A 93 16.01 -3.26 15.90
C GLU A 93 14.93 -2.52 15.10
N GLN A 94 15.09 -2.46 13.77
CA GLN A 94 14.15 -1.77 12.90
C GLN A 94 13.11 -2.77 12.41
N ASP A 95 12.03 -2.93 13.18
CA ASP A 95 10.83 -3.65 12.78
C ASP A 95 9.75 -2.69 12.23
N ALA A 96 8.55 -3.21 11.97
CA ALA A 96 7.46 -2.41 11.42
C ALA A 96 7.01 -1.30 12.39
N ASP A 97 6.99 -1.58 13.70
CA ASP A 97 6.50 -0.64 14.71
C ASP A 97 7.55 0.43 15.02
N HIS A 98 8.83 0.05 14.98
CA HIS A 98 9.97 0.93 15.14
C HIS A 98 9.93 2.12 14.17
N LEU A 99 9.41 1.93 12.95
CA LEU A 99 9.28 3.01 11.97
C LEU A 99 8.39 4.18 12.42
N PHE A 100 7.54 3.97 13.43
CA PHE A 100 6.66 4.99 13.99
C PHE A 100 7.15 5.58 15.31
N VAL A 101 8.00 4.84 16.05
CA VAL A 101 8.46 5.20 17.39
C VAL A 101 9.97 5.43 17.49
N CYS A 102 10.69 5.36 16.38
CA CYS A 102 12.14 5.55 16.34
C CYS A 102 12.54 6.88 17.02
N PRO A 103 13.50 6.88 17.97
CA PRO A 103 13.93 8.08 18.69
C PRO A 103 14.51 9.19 17.81
N GLN A 104 14.97 8.83 16.61
CA GLN A 104 15.54 9.76 15.62
C GLN A 104 14.47 10.45 14.76
N LEU A 105 13.18 10.11 14.95
CA LEU A 105 12.11 10.78 14.22
C LEU A 105 11.89 12.20 14.75
N PRO A 106 11.62 13.17 13.85
CA PRO A 106 11.33 14.54 14.26
C PRO A 106 10.05 14.64 15.10
N ASN A 107 9.12 13.69 14.94
CA ASN A 107 7.87 13.64 15.68
C ASN A 107 7.45 12.18 15.95
N LYS A 108 6.89 11.92 17.14
CA LYS A 108 6.22 10.64 17.42
C LYS A 108 4.86 10.63 16.76
N CYS A 109 4.54 9.53 16.09
CA CYS A 109 3.31 9.36 15.32
C CYS A 109 2.81 7.93 15.50
N ARG A 110 1.50 7.70 15.51
CA ARG A 110 0.95 6.35 15.62
C ARG A 110 0.50 5.84 14.25
N LYS A 111 0.29 4.53 14.11
CA LYS A 111 -0.17 3.92 12.84
C LYS A 111 -1.50 4.54 12.39
N GLU A 112 -2.37 4.92 13.33
CA GLU A 112 -3.68 5.52 13.06
C GLU A 112 -3.56 6.86 12.31
N ASP A 113 -2.52 7.66 12.59
CA ASP A 113 -2.29 8.96 11.95
C ASP A 113 -1.99 8.86 10.44
N PHE A 114 -1.60 7.67 9.97
CA PHE A 114 -1.42 7.37 8.54
C PHE A 114 -2.70 6.84 7.87
N LEU A 115 -3.65 6.37 8.67
CA LEU A 115 -4.87 5.69 8.22
C LEU A 115 -6.10 6.60 8.20
N THR A 116 -6.01 7.81 8.75
CA THR A 116 -7.08 8.83 8.77
C THR A 116 -7.46 9.34 7.38
N HIS A 117 -8.68 9.88 7.27
CA HIS A 117 -9.22 10.49 6.04
C HIS A 117 -8.48 11.75 5.60
N LYS A 118 -7.72 12.41 6.49
CA LYS A 118 -6.87 13.55 6.19
C LYS A 118 -5.44 13.20 6.58
N ILE A 119 -4.48 13.46 5.70
CA ILE A 119 -3.07 13.31 6.05
C ILE A 119 -2.71 14.35 7.11
N SER A 120 -2.07 13.88 8.18
CA SER A 120 -1.44 14.72 9.18
C SER A 120 -0.06 15.18 8.71
N ASP A 121 0.32 16.41 9.03
CA ASP A 121 1.66 16.94 8.74
C ASP A 121 2.77 16.08 9.35
N LYS A 122 2.50 15.44 10.50
CA LYS A 122 3.41 14.48 11.14
C LYS A 122 3.68 13.27 10.23
N ALA A 123 2.64 12.75 9.58
CA ALA A 123 2.78 11.62 8.67
C ALA A 123 3.61 11.99 7.44
N ILE A 124 3.45 13.21 6.92
CA ILE A 124 4.27 13.74 5.81
C ILE A 124 5.74 13.83 6.22
N GLN A 125 6.03 14.40 7.39
CA GLN A 125 7.41 14.56 7.87
C GLN A 125 8.11 13.21 8.07
N ILE A 126 7.41 12.23 8.65
CA ILE A 126 7.96 10.88 8.83
C ILE A 126 8.20 10.18 7.49
N ALA A 127 7.26 10.33 6.54
CA ALA A 127 7.44 9.76 5.22
C ALA A 127 8.58 10.43 4.44
N ALA A 128 8.80 11.74 4.61
CA ALA A 128 9.94 12.42 4.03
C ALA A 128 11.26 11.93 4.64
N TYR A 129 11.31 11.78 5.97
CA TYR A 129 12.49 11.24 6.68
C TYR A 129 12.84 9.83 6.20
N TRP A 130 11.87 8.91 6.17
CA TRP A 130 12.11 7.55 5.71
C TRP A 130 12.29 7.44 4.19
N GLY A 131 11.72 8.37 3.42
CA GLY A 131 11.92 8.46 1.98
C GLY A 131 13.36 8.77 1.62
N ALA A 132 14.02 9.64 2.38
CA ALA A 132 15.46 9.90 2.24
C ALA A 132 16.32 8.65 2.55
N LYS A 133 15.83 7.73 3.37
CA LYS A 133 16.51 6.49 3.79
C LYS A 133 16.15 5.27 2.94
N GLY A 134 15.28 5.41 1.94
CA GLY A 134 14.99 4.36 0.97
C GLY A 134 14.06 3.24 1.44
N ILE A 135 13.18 3.50 2.42
CA ILE A 135 12.20 2.53 2.94
C ILE A 135 11.02 2.31 2.00
#